data_AF-A0A9P0KNY2-F1
#
_entry.id   AF-A0A9P0KNY2-F1
#
_cell.length_a   1.000
_cell.length_b   1.000
_cell.length_c   1.000
_cell.angle_alpha   90.00
_cell.angle_beta   90.00
_cell.angle_gamma   90.00
#
_symmetry.space_group_name_H-M   'P 1'
#
loop_
_entity.id
_entity.type
_entity.pdbx_description
1 polymer ?
#
loop_
_entity_poly.entity_id
_entity_poly.type
_entity_poly.pdbx_seq_one_letter_code
_entity_poly.pdbx_strand_id
1 'polypeptide(L)'
;MFGIAETTVITCSVLLLFVWRLLEESYPPICGIYQRKNGLYWLKVLFMYTALSLRKIVNKVRGRVHLSLLESHQKLSEDEKAYGTSNEDILYAVKIDAIWISDLPYFNFDTDMDPLRLASDMAYEPWSKSYFDTLQKVHQTHYEQFGTLRAKATIGGKVFDFKLDTLRDHSFGEFREWRTFKRYGCHWFTTADGDHFNISKICCPISFSRLTVGYVYSKKQRKLYPVTECDLELYQHGAFGNPPKDYAFTAKAGGETYAVQVNVKDTPQFFISKDWEAKILENLCTVTVNGVKGWGAAEWQYRNIQGKCIHY
;
A
#
# COMPACT_ATOMS: atom_id res chain seq x y z
N MET A 1 49.71 4.22 7.65
CA MET A 1 49.21 5.48 8.23
C MET A 1 49.13 6.47 7.08
N PHE A 2 47.94 7.01 6.78
CA PHE A 2 47.83 8.11 5.82
C PHE A 2 48.54 9.33 6.42
N GLY A 3 49.33 10.05 5.63
CA GLY A 3 49.90 11.32 6.04
C GLY A 3 48.83 12.42 6.12
N ILE A 4 49.22 13.55 6.70
CA ILE A 4 48.35 14.72 6.89
C ILE A 4 47.85 15.24 5.52
N ALA A 5 48.70 15.17 4.48
CA ALA A 5 48.36 15.59 3.13
C ALA A 5 47.27 14.69 2.50
N GLU A 6 47.40 13.36 2.56
CA GLU A 6 46.38 12.46 2.02
C GLU A 6 45.05 12.61 2.77
N THR A 7 45.12 12.75 4.10
CA THR A 7 43.92 12.95 4.93
C THR A 7 43.21 14.26 4.56
N THR A 8 43.96 15.33 4.31
CA THR A 8 43.40 16.64 3.90
C THR A 8 42.75 16.55 2.53
N VAL A 9 43.42 15.93 1.54
CA VAL A 9 42.88 15.77 0.18
C VAL A 9 41.59 14.94 0.20
N ILE A 10 41.55 13.84 0.95
CA ILE A 10 40.36 13.00 1.10
C ILE A 10 39.22 13.82 1.74
N THR A 11 39.52 14.53 2.83
CA THR A 11 38.51 15.33 3.56
C THR A 11 37.93 16.44 2.69
N CYS A 12 38.78 17.22 2.01
CA CYS A 12 38.35 18.27 1.10
C CYS A 12 37.56 17.72 -0.09
N SER A 13 37.96 16.56 -0.64
CA SER A 13 37.24 15.92 -1.73
C SER A 13 35.85 15.44 -1.29
N VAL A 14 35.74 14.84 -0.09
CA VAL A 14 34.45 14.42 0.49
C VAL A 14 33.56 15.63 0.77
N LEU A 15 34.11 16.72 1.31
CA LEU A 15 33.37 17.97 1.54
C LEU A 15 32.91 18.61 0.23
N LEU A 16 33.77 18.68 -0.79
CA LEU A 16 33.41 19.17 -2.12
C LEU A 16 32.31 18.33 -2.77
N LEU A 17 32.41 17.00 -2.70
CA LEU A 17 31.36 16.10 -3.19
C LEU A 17 30.07 16.26 -2.40
N PHE A 18 30.15 16.47 -1.08
CA PHE A 18 29.00 16.73 -0.24
C PHE A 18 28.32 18.05 -0.59
N VAL A 19 29.08 19.14 -0.72
CA VAL A 19 28.57 20.46 -1.11
C VAL A 19 28.01 20.42 -2.53
N TRP A 20 28.71 19.81 -3.49
CA TRP A 20 28.22 19.65 -4.86
C TRP A 20 26.90 18.88 -4.88
N ARG A 21 26.80 17.79 -4.10
CA ARG A 21 25.55 17.04 -3.97
C ARG A 21 24.44 17.86 -3.34
N LEU A 22 24.72 18.72 -2.35
CA LEU A 22 23.73 19.63 -1.78
C LEU A 22 23.24 20.68 -2.79
N LEU A 23 24.13 21.10 -3.70
CA LEU A 23 23.86 22.07 -4.76
C LEU A 23 23.27 21.43 -6.02
N GLU A 24 23.16 20.10 -6.09
CA GLU A 24 22.62 19.38 -7.23
C GLU A 24 21.15 19.79 -7.45
N GLU A 25 20.88 20.36 -8.63
CA GLU A 25 19.55 20.86 -8.98
C GLU A 25 18.50 19.75 -8.91
N SER A 26 17.32 20.10 -8.41
CA SER A 26 16.18 19.20 -8.41
C SER A 26 15.65 19.02 -9.83
N TYR A 27 15.69 17.80 -10.33
CA TYR A 27 14.98 17.44 -11.56
C TYR A 27 13.47 17.65 -11.39
N PRO A 28 12.76 18.05 -12.46
CA PRO A 28 11.30 18.17 -12.40
C PRO A 28 10.64 16.81 -12.08
N PRO A 29 9.49 16.81 -11.40
CA PRO A 29 8.75 15.59 -11.09
C PRO A 29 8.36 14.81 -12.35
N ILE A 30 8.42 13.48 -12.30
CA ILE A 30 7.97 12.63 -13.42
C ILE A 30 6.46 12.80 -13.55
N CYS A 31 6.00 13.12 -14.77
CA CYS A 31 4.59 13.45 -15.05
C CYS A 31 4.03 14.59 -14.18
N GLY A 32 4.89 15.49 -13.65
CA GLY A 32 4.47 16.58 -12.77
C GLY A 32 3.95 16.16 -11.39
N ILE A 33 4.08 14.88 -11.03
CA ILE A 33 3.52 14.32 -9.78
C ILE A 33 4.61 13.65 -8.95
N TYR A 34 5.41 12.80 -9.59
CA TYR A 34 6.32 11.91 -8.89
C TYR A 34 7.65 12.60 -8.60
N GLN A 35 7.87 12.93 -7.34
CA GLN A 35 9.08 13.61 -6.90
C GLN A 35 10.32 12.73 -7.13
N ARG A 36 11.46 13.38 -7.36
CA ARG A 36 12.75 12.74 -7.64
C ARG A 36 13.72 13.05 -6.51
N LYS A 37 14.74 12.20 -6.35
CA LYS A 37 15.81 12.46 -5.38
C LYS A 37 16.48 13.79 -5.72
N ASN A 38 16.67 14.62 -4.70
CA ASN A 38 17.43 15.87 -4.78
C ASN A 38 18.68 15.77 -3.89
N GLY A 39 19.47 16.83 -3.84
CA GLY A 39 20.70 16.89 -3.04
C GLY A 39 20.53 16.57 -1.55
N LEU A 40 19.38 16.92 -0.99
CA LEU A 40 19.05 16.70 0.44
C LEU A 40 18.46 15.32 0.72
N TYR A 41 18.22 14.50 -0.29
CA TYR A 41 17.50 13.24 -0.16
C TYR A 41 18.08 12.35 0.94
N TRP A 42 19.38 12.04 0.91
CA TRP A 42 19.98 11.14 1.88
C TRP A 42 20.07 11.73 3.30
N LEU A 43 20.19 13.06 3.41
CA LEU A 43 20.12 13.74 4.71
C LEU A 43 18.73 13.59 5.33
N LYS A 44 17.68 13.78 4.51
CA LYS A 44 16.29 13.53 4.90
C LYS A 44 16.05 12.07 5.30
N VAL A 45 16.57 11.11 4.53
CA VAL A 45 16.48 9.68 4.85
C VAL A 45 17.11 9.42 6.21
N LEU A 46 18.33 9.88 6.44
CA LEU A 46 19.03 9.67 7.71
C LEU A 46 18.23 10.24 8.89
N PHE A 47 17.79 11.50 8.77
CA PHE A 47 17.00 12.15 9.82
C PHE A 47 15.71 11.37 10.13
N MET A 48 14.90 11.04 9.11
CA MET A 48 13.64 10.34 9.34
C MET A 48 13.83 8.90 9.79
N TYR A 49 14.83 8.19 9.27
CA TYR A 49 15.13 6.83 9.70
C TYR A 49 15.45 6.80 11.20
N THR A 50 16.26 7.75 11.69
CA THR A 50 16.54 7.88 13.13
C THR A 50 15.26 8.14 13.92
N ALA A 51 14.45 9.12 13.52
CA ALA A 51 13.21 9.47 14.22
C ALA A 51 12.20 8.29 14.26
N LEU A 52 12.00 7.61 13.13
CA LEU A 52 11.09 6.45 13.02
C LEU A 52 11.62 5.25 13.80
N SER A 53 12.93 5.00 13.78
CA SER A 53 13.55 3.92 14.56
C SER A 53 13.41 4.15 16.05
N LEU A 54 13.62 5.38 16.53
CA LEU A 54 13.38 5.76 17.92
C LEU A 54 11.90 5.58 18.30
N ARG A 55 10.97 6.03 17.47
CA ARG A 55 9.52 5.81 17.67
C ARG A 55 9.20 4.32 17.77
N LYS A 56 9.77 3.48 16.91
CA LYS A 56 9.56 2.03 16.91
C LYS A 56 10.08 1.38 18.21
N ILE A 57 11.24 1.81 18.71
CA ILE A 57 11.78 1.38 20.00
C ILE A 57 10.85 1.78 21.15
N VAL A 58 10.42 3.05 21.20
CA VAL A 58 9.51 3.56 22.23
C VAL A 58 8.18 2.80 22.24
N ASN A 59 7.60 2.55 21.06
CA ASN A 59 6.36 1.78 20.94
C ASN A 59 6.53 0.32 21.39
N LYS A 60 7.68 -0.29 21.10
CA LYS A 60 7.98 -1.65 21.58
C LYS A 60 8.08 -1.70 23.11
N VAL A 61 8.64 -0.67 23.74
CA VAL A 61 8.75 -0.57 25.21
C VAL A 61 7.39 -0.32 25.87
N ARG A 62 6.53 0.50 25.25
CA ARG A 62 5.18 0.81 25.76
C ARG A 62 4.18 -0.34 25.61
N GLY A 63 4.54 -1.40 24.88
CA GLY A 63 3.66 -2.51 24.56
C GLY A 63 2.74 -2.21 23.37
N ARG A 64 2.31 -3.27 22.67
CA ARG A 64 1.36 -3.15 21.56
C ARG A 64 -0.05 -3.01 22.11
N VAL A 65 -0.83 -2.09 21.54
CA VAL A 65 -2.28 -2.05 21.75
C VAL A 65 -2.86 -3.37 21.22
N HIS A 66 -3.71 -4.02 22.02
CA HIS A 66 -4.33 -5.28 21.63
C HIS A 66 -5.36 -5.02 20.52
N LEU A 67 -5.37 -5.85 19.46
CA LEU A 67 -6.32 -5.73 18.34
C LEU A 67 -7.78 -5.62 18.79
N SER A 68 -8.16 -6.34 19.86
CA SER A 68 -9.51 -6.30 20.42
C SER A 68 -9.96 -4.93 20.91
N LEU A 69 -9.03 -4.01 21.20
CA LEU A 69 -9.32 -2.63 21.58
C LEU A 69 -9.55 -1.72 20.35
N LEU A 70 -9.14 -2.18 19.16
CA LEU A 70 -9.32 -1.47 17.89
C LEU A 70 -10.59 -1.92 17.16
N GLU A 71 -11.16 -3.06 17.55
CA GLU A 71 -12.34 -3.61 16.91
C GLU A 71 -13.63 -3.15 17.57
N SER A 72 -14.58 -2.73 16.73
CA SER A 72 -15.97 -2.52 17.11
C SER A 72 -16.87 -3.31 16.17
N HIS A 73 -18.03 -3.73 16.67
CA HIS A 73 -19.04 -4.37 15.82
C HIS A 73 -19.47 -3.39 14.73
N GLN A 74 -19.18 -3.72 13.47
CA GLN A 74 -19.65 -2.92 12.35
C GLN A 74 -20.96 -3.48 11.83
N LYS A 75 -21.97 -2.61 11.73
CA LYS A 75 -23.22 -2.94 11.07
C LYS A 75 -23.02 -2.69 9.58
N LEU A 76 -23.14 -3.74 8.76
CA LEU A 76 -23.30 -3.56 7.32
C LEU A 76 -24.65 -2.86 7.10
N SER A 77 -24.62 -1.68 6.49
CA SER A 77 -25.81 -0.96 6.05
C SER A 77 -25.69 -0.69 4.56
N GLU A 78 -26.82 -0.55 3.88
CA GLU A 78 -26.84 0.09 2.57
C GLU A 78 -26.17 1.45 2.70
N ASP A 79 -25.13 1.69 1.91
CA ASP A 79 -24.43 2.97 1.87
C ASP A 79 -24.54 3.51 0.44
N GLU A 80 -25.30 4.60 0.28
CA GLU A 80 -25.48 5.31 -1.00
C GLU A 80 -24.15 5.82 -1.60
N LYS A 81 -23.04 5.73 -0.84
CA LYS A 81 -21.68 6.13 -1.24
C LYS A 81 -20.90 5.04 -1.98
N ALA A 82 -21.46 3.85 -2.18
CA ALA A 82 -20.83 2.79 -2.98
C ALA A 82 -21.77 2.39 -4.13
N TYR A 83 -21.27 2.46 -5.37
CA TYR A 83 -22.05 2.10 -6.56
C TYR A 83 -21.24 1.21 -7.49
N GLY A 84 -21.74 0.00 -7.72
CA GLY A 84 -21.18 -0.96 -8.68
C GLY A 84 -21.70 -0.68 -10.08
N THR A 85 -20.81 -0.74 -11.07
CA THR A 85 -21.22 -0.66 -12.49
C THR A 85 -21.34 -2.08 -13.03
N SER A 86 -22.56 -2.65 -13.03
CA SER A 86 -22.87 -3.85 -13.83
C SER A 86 -23.66 -3.45 -15.07
N ASN A 87 -23.37 -4.09 -16.20
CA ASN A 87 -24.15 -3.95 -17.44
C ASN A 87 -25.48 -4.73 -17.40
N GLU A 88 -25.76 -5.42 -16.28
CA GLU A 88 -26.94 -6.24 -16.10
C GLU A 88 -27.88 -5.58 -15.08
N ASP A 89 -29.12 -5.29 -15.51
CA ASP A 89 -30.20 -4.74 -14.68
C ASP A 89 -30.89 -5.80 -13.79
N ILE A 90 -30.32 -7.00 -13.68
CA ILE A 90 -30.93 -8.09 -12.92
C ILE A 90 -30.42 -8.05 -11.48
N LEU A 91 -31.31 -7.65 -10.58
CA LEU A 91 -31.06 -7.74 -9.15
C LEU A 91 -31.32 -9.17 -8.66
N TYR A 92 -30.35 -9.73 -7.94
CA TYR A 92 -30.49 -11.01 -7.26
C TYR A 92 -30.72 -10.78 -5.76
N ALA A 93 -31.68 -11.50 -5.19
CA ALA A 93 -31.76 -11.62 -3.74
C ALA A 93 -30.56 -12.45 -3.25
N VAL A 94 -29.69 -11.81 -2.44
CA VAL A 94 -28.48 -12.41 -1.90
C VAL A 94 -28.53 -12.45 -0.38
N LYS A 95 -28.27 -13.62 0.20
CA LYS A 95 -27.99 -13.80 1.63
C LYS A 95 -26.61 -14.43 1.77
N ILE A 96 -25.75 -13.87 2.61
CA ILE A 96 -24.43 -14.45 2.93
C ILE A 96 -24.37 -14.67 4.44
N ASP A 97 -24.20 -15.92 4.85
CA ASP A 97 -23.85 -16.29 6.22
C ASP A 97 -22.38 -16.72 6.22
N ALA A 98 -21.53 -16.01 6.94
CA ALA A 98 -20.09 -16.27 6.90
C ALA A 98 -19.41 -16.18 8.27
N ILE A 99 -18.37 -16.99 8.44
CA ILE A 99 -17.49 -17.00 9.60
C ILE A 99 -16.07 -16.79 9.10
N TRP A 100 -15.43 -15.74 9.60
CA TRP A 100 -14.03 -15.45 9.32
C TRP A 100 -13.16 -15.89 10.50
N ILE A 101 -12.06 -16.58 10.23
CA ILE A 101 -11.15 -17.12 11.25
C ILE A 101 -9.71 -16.87 10.82
N SER A 102 -8.85 -16.51 11.77
CA SER A 102 -7.40 -16.44 11.54
C SER A 102 -6.62 -16.82 12.80
N ASP A 103 -5.53 -17.55 12.60
CA ASP A 103 -4.46 -17.79 13.58
C ASP A 103 -3.16 -17.05 13.19
N LEU A 104 -3.22 -16.21 12.15
CA LEU A 104 -2.09 -15.47 11.62
C LEU A 104 -1.90 -14.15 12.38
N PRO A 105 -0.67 -13.65 12.50
CA PRO A 105 -0.44 -12.30 13.02
C PRO A 105 -1.05 -11.26 12.08
N TYR A 106 -1.50 -10.13 12.65
CA TYR A 106 -1.86 -8.95 11.88
C TYR A 106 -0.62 -8.08 11.62
N PHE A 107 -0.68 -7.27 10.57
CA PHE A 107 0.30 -6.24 10.27
C PHE A 107 -0.31 -4.87 10.53
N ASN A 108 0.30 -4.09 11.43
CA ASN A 108 -0.12 -2.71 11.68
C ASN A 108 0.84 -1.74 10.97
N PHE A 109 0.31 -0.96 10.03
CA PHE A 109 1.12 -0.06 9.22
C PHE A 109 1.77 1.05 10.06
N ASP A 110 1.23 1.42 11.21
CA ASP A 110 1.80 2.45 12.09
C ASP A 110 3.07 1.99 12.83
N THR A 111 3.21 0.67 13.04
CA THR A 111 4.28 0.12 13.90
C THR A 111 5.19 -0.88 13.20
N ASP A 112 4.69 -1.59 12.20
CA ASP A 112 5.35 -2.76 11.65
C ASP A 112 6.06 -2.48 10.32
N MET A 113 5.76 -1.36 9.67
CA MET A 113 6.49 -0.88 8.48
C MET A 113 8.01 -0.82 8.70
N ASP A 114 8.74 -0.97 7.60
CA ASP A 114 10.18 -0.77 7.59
C ASP A 114 10.51 0.72 7.71
N PRO A 115 11.23 1.15 8.76
CA PRO A 115 11.50 2.57 8.99
C PRO A 115 12.41 3.17 7.91
N LEU A 116 13.28 2.38 7.28
CA LEU A 116 14.18 2.87 6.23
C LEU A 116 13.40 3.12 4.93
N ARG A 117 12.52 2.19 4.54
CA ARG A 117 11.61 2.36 3.39
C ARG A 117 10.73 3.59 3.56
N LEU A 118 10.08 3.73 4.71
CA LEU A 118 9.21 4.88 4.99
C LEU A 118 10.01 6.20 4.97
N ALA A 119 11.19 6.25 5.61
CA ALA A 119 12.07 7.42 5.56
C ALA A 119 12.49 7.76 4.12
N SER A 120 12.80 6.73 3.33
CA SER A 120 13.17 6.84 1.92
C SER A 120 12.04 7.38 1.04
N ASP A 121 10.79 7.02 1.33
CA ASP A 121 9.60 7.54 0.64
C ASP A 121 9.31 8.99 1.05
N MET A 122 9.37 9.30 2.35
CA MET A 122 9.23 10.67 2.87
C MET A 122 10.30 11.64 2.33
N ALA A 123 11.50 11.14 2.04
CA ALA A 123 12.62 11.96 1.59
C ALA A 123 12.49 12.47 0.15
N TYR A 124 11.63 11.84 -0.66
CA TYR A 124 11.30 12.36 -2.00
C TYR A 124 10.53 13.68 -1.91
N GLU A 125 9.74 13.89 -0.87
CA GLU A 125 8.84 15.03 -0.79
C GLU A 125 9.56 16.33 -0.37
N PRO A 126 9.09 17.50 -0.85
CA PRO A 126 9.50 18.79 -0.32
C PRO A 126 9.11 18.89 1.15
N TRP A 127 10.09 19.12 2.03
CA TRP A 127 9.82 19.26 3.45
C TRP A 127 9.56 20.71 3.80
N SER A 128 8.45 20.94 4.49
CA SER A 128 8.07 22.20 5.09
C SER A 128 7.28 21.90 6.36
N LYS A 129 7.06 22.91 7.19
CA LYS A 129 6.14 22.77 8.33
C LYS A 129 4.74 22.33 7.86
N SER A 130 4.22 22.95 6.79
CA SER A 130 2.89 22.63 6.25
C SER A 130 2.78 21.20 5.73
N TYR A 131 3.87 20.62 5.20
CA TYR A 131 3.92 19.22 4.81
C TYR A 131 3.73 18.30 6.02
N PHE A 132 4.46 18.53 7.10
CA PHE A 132 4.33 17.72 8.32
C PHE A 132 2.99 17.92 9.03
N ASP A 133 2.47 19.14 9.06
CA ASP A 133 1.11 19.43 9.56
C ASP A 133 0.05 18.66 8.74
N THR A 134 0.23 18.57 7.41
CA THR A 134 -0.64 17.80 6.52
C THR A 134 -0.52 16.31 6.81
N LEU A 135 0.69 15.75 6.94
CA LEU A 135 0.90 14.34 7.27
C LEU A 135 0.21 13.95 8.57
N GLN A 136 0.28 14.78 9.60
CA GLN A 136 -0.39 14.53 10.87
C GLN A 136 -1.92 14.56 10.71
N LYS A 137 -2.45 15.52 9.96
CA LYS A 137 -3.90 15.68 9.75
C LYS A 137 -4.51 14.53 8.93
N VAL A 138 -3.84 14.06 7.90
CA VAL A 138 -4.36 13.01 6.99
C VAL A 138 -3.96 11.59 7.41
N HIS A 139 -3.31 11.46 8.57
CA HIS A 139 -2.94 10.18 9.13
C HIS A 139 -4.17 9.30 9.35
N GLN A 140 -4.05 8.03 8.96
CA GLN A 140 -5.02 6.98 9.19
C GLN A 140 -4.31 5.81 9.84
N THR A 141 -4.93 5.22 10.85
CA THR A 141 -4.50 3.93 11.37
C THR A 141 -5.03 2.85 10.45
N HIS A 142 -4.13 1.97 10.02
CA HIS A 142 -4.43 0.87 9.13
C HIS A 142 -3.78 -0.41 9.65
N TYR A 143 -4.56 -1.49 9.71
CA TYR A 143 -4.03 -2.82 9.93
C TYR A 143 -4.72 -3.84 9.04
N GLU A 144 -3.98 -4.91 8.76
CA GLU A 144 -4.44 -6.01 7.94
C GLU A 144 -4.17 -7.37 8.58
N GLN A 145 -5.03 -8.33 8.33
CA GLN A 145 -4.86 -9.71 8.78
C GLN A 145 -5.40 -10.69 7.75
N PHE A 146 -4.56 -11.61 7.29
CA PHE A 146 -5.01 -12.72 6.45
C PHE A 146 -5.78 -13.75 7.29
N GLY A 147 -6.72 -14.43 6.67
CA GLY A 147 -7.51 -15.48 7.30
C GLY A 147 -8.33 -16.27 6.30
N THR A 148 -9.19 -17.12 6.84
CA THR A 148 -10.11 -17.94 6.06
C THR A 148 -11.54 -17.47 6.29
N LEU A 149 -12.27 -17.26 5.21
CA LEU A 149 -13.72 -17.10 5.23
C LEU A 149 -14.37 -18.44 4.88
N ARG A 150 -15.25 -18.93 5.75
CA ARG A 150 -16.19 -20.01 5.43
C ARG A 150 -17.56 -19.37 5.28
N ALA A 151 -18.17 -19.50 4.11
CA ALA A 151 -19.42 -18.83 3.82
C ALA A 151 -20.41 -19.73 3.10
N LYS A 152 -21.68 -19.45 3.35
CA LYS A 152 -22.82 -19.95 2.60
C LYS A 152 -23.52 -18.75 1.98
N ALA A 153 -23.51 -18.66 0.65
CA ALA A 153 -24.26 -17.67 -0.08
C ALA A 153 -25.53 -18.29 -0.67
N THR A 154 -26.67 -17.64 -0.51
CA THR A 154 -27.91 -17.96 -1.23
C THR A 154 -28.17 -16.87 -2.24
N ILE A 155 -28.12 -17.20 -3.54
CA ILE A 155 -28.31 -16.26 -4.64
C ILE A 155 -29.48 -16.78 -5.50
N GLY A 156 -30.59 -16.03 -5.55
CA GLY A 156 -31.77 -16.43 -6.33
C GLY A 156 -32.32 -17.81 -5.93
N GLY A 157 -32.28 -18.13 -4.64
CA GLY A 157 -32.71 -19.42 -4.09
C GLY A 157 -31.71 -20.59 -4.24
N LYS A 158 -30.60 -20.41 -4.97
CA LYS A 158 -29.52 -21.40 -5.06
C LYS A 158 -28.51 -21.18 -3.95
N VAL A 159 -28.11 -22.26 -3.28
CA VAL A 159 -27.17 -22.24 -2.16
C VAL A 159 -25.77 -22.63 -2.66
N PHE A 160 -24.78 -21.84 -2.26
CA PHE A 160 -23.36 -22.03 -2.57
C PHE A 160 -22.58 -22.05 -1.25
N ASP A 161 -21.96 -23.19 -0.95
CA ASP A 161 -21.04 -23.34 0.18
C ASP A 161 -19.60 -23.23 -0.32
N PHE A 162 -18.81 -22.34 0.27
CA PHE A 162 -17.44 -22.12 -0.15
C PHE A 162 -16.51 -21.69 0.99
N LYS A 163 -15.22 -21.90 0.76
CA LYS A 163 -14.12 -21.50 1.62
C LYS A 163 -13.14 -20.66 0.81
N LEU A 164 -12.79 -19.49 1.30
CA LEU A 164 -11.87 -18.55 0.62
C LEU A 164 -10.74 -18.17 1.55
N ASP A 165 -9.55 -18.00 0.98
CA ASP A 165 -8.51 -17.20 1.60
C ASP A 165 -8.90 -15.73 1.45
N THR A 166 -8.86 -15.00 2.55
CA THR A 166 -9.37 -13.63 2.62
C THR A 166 -8.46 -12.78 3.47
N LEU A 167 -8.59 -11.48 3.29
CA LEU A 167 -7.93 -10.46 4.08
C LEU A 167 -9.01 -9.68 4.84
N ARG A 168 -8.72 -9.36 6.09
CA ARG A 168 -9.38 -8.26 6.80
C ARG A 168 -8.51 -7.02 6.66
N ASP A 169 -9.00 -6.01 5.94
CA ASP A 169 -8.44 -4.65 5.90
C ASP A 169 -9.30 -3.76 6.80
N HIS A 170 -8.67 -3.06 7.72
CA HIS A 170 -9.33 -2.05 8.52
C HIS A 170 -8.52 -0.75 8.57
N SER A 171 -9.11 0.30 7.99
CA SER A 171 -8.54 1.64 7.90
C SER A 171 -9.49 2.69 8.47
N PHE A 172 -9.02 3.49 9.43
CA PHE A 172 -9.81 4.55 10.07
C PHE A 172 -8.94 5.76 10.45
N GLY A 173 -9.56 6.93 10.52
CA GLY A 173 -8.91 8.18 10.89
C GLY A 173 -9.92 9.33 10.93
N GLU A 174 -9.54 10.45 11.54
CA GLU A 174 -10.40 11.62 11.68
C GLU A 174 -10.75 12.23 10.30
N PHE A 175 -9.77 12.26 9.40
CA PHE A 175 -9.92 12.79 8.04
C PHE A 175 -9.63 11.70 7.00
N ARG A 176 -10.70 11.08 6.48
CA ARG A 176 -10.63 10.13 5.36
C ARG A 176 -11.30 10.74 4.13
N GLU A 177 -10.48 11.27 3.23
CA GLU A 177 -10.91 11.97 2.01
C GLU A 177 -10.33 11.29 0.77
N TRP A 178 -11.17 10.74 -0.10
CA TRP A 178 -10.73 9.99 -1.27
C TRP A 178 -10.04 10.85 -2.33
N ARG A 179 -10.34 12.15 -2.39
CA ARG A 179 -9.71 13.10 -3.33
C ARG A 179 -8.22 13.31 -3.09
N THR A 180 -7.70 12.93 -1.92
CA THR A 180 -6.27 13.04 -1.62
C THR A 180 -5.45 12.04 -2.43
N PHE A 181 -6.02 10.87 -2.73
CA PHE A 181 -5.41 9.90 -3.60
C PHE A 181 -5.45 10.38 -5.05
N LYS A 182 -4.30 10.34 -5.71
CA LYS A 182 -4.25 10.41 -7.17
C LYS A 182 -4.55 9.03 -7.76
N ARG A 183 -3.91 8.01 -7.19
CA ARG A 183 -4.08 6.58 -7.50
C ARG A 183 -3.28 5.69 -6.55
N TYR A 184 -3.63 4.42 -6.50
CA TYR A 184 -2.77 3.38 -5.93
C TYR A 184 -2.95 2.05 -6.67
N GLY A 185 -2.01 1.14 -6.44
CA GLY A 185 -2.11 -0.27 -6.82
C GLY A 185 -1.71 -1.12 -5.62
N CYS A 186 -2.66 -1.82 -5.03
CA CYS A 186 -2.47 -2.67 -3.86
C CYS A 186 -2.69 -4.13 -4.27
N HIS A 187 -1.77 -5.02 -3.89
CA HIS A 187 -1.84 -6.43 -4.27
C HIS A 187 -1.93 -7.27 -3.03
N TRP A 188 -2.97 -8.09 -2.92
CA TRP A 188 -3.13 -9.07 -1.85
C TRP A 188 -3.28 -10.45 -2.45
N PHE A 189 -2.37 -11.36 -2.13
CA PHE A 189 -2.41 -12.70 -2.69
C PHE A 189 -1.78 -13.75 -1.77
N THR A 190 -2.19 -14.99 -2.00
CA THR A 190 -1.70 -16.19 -1.34
C THR A 190 -1.03 -17.07 -2.38
N THR A 191 0.10 -17.66 -2.05
CA THR A 191 0.79 -18.65 -2.87
C THR A 191 0.46 -20.08 -2.41
N ALA A 192 0.65 -21.05 -3.30
CA ALA A 192 0.32 -22.45 -3.04
C ALA A 192 1.13 -23.09 -1.90
N ASP A 193 2.29 -22.53 -1.55
CA ASP A 193 3.09 -22.91 -0.39
C ASP A 193 2.64 -22.24 0.93
N GLY A 194 1.62 -21.38 0.85
CA GLY A 194 0.95 -20.77 1.99
C GLY A 194 1.55 -19.44 2.46
N ASP A 195 2.49 -18.85 1.71
CA ASP A 195 2.92 -17.48 1.96
C ASP A 195 1.79 -16.49 1.57
N HIS A 196 1.71 -15.37 2.29
CA HIS A 196 0.74 -14.31 2.02
C HIS A 196 1.44 -12.98 1.81
N PHE A 197 0.92 -12.18 0.89
CA PHE A 197 1.56 -10.96 0.44
C PHE A 197 0.57 -9.80 0.46
N ASN A 198 0.99 -8.66 1.01
CA ASN A 198 0.53 -7.33 0.62
C ASN A 198 1.72 -6.63 -0.02
N ILE A 199 1.59 -6.18 -1.27
CA ILE A 199 2.59 -5.30 -1.90
C ILE A 199 1.87 -4.15 -2.60
N SER A 200 2.12 -2.94 -2.11
CA SER A 200 1.31 -1.78 -2.47
C SER A 200 2.16 -0.56 -2.81
N LYS A 201 1.71 0.16 -3.85
CA LYS A 201 2.24 1.45 -4.27
C LYS A 201 1.14 2.49 -4.25
N ILE A 202 1.35 3.57 -3.51
CA ILE A 202 0.36 4.61 -3.28
C ILE A 202 0.90 5.95 -3.77
N CYS A 203 0.04 6.70 -4.46
CA CYS A 203 0.26 8.09 -4.85
C CYS A 203 -0.86 8.96 -4.27
N CYS A 204 -0.53 9.66 -3.20
CA CYS A 204 -1.36 10.64 -2.52
C CYS A 204 -0.57 11.96 -2.47
N PRO A 205 -0.56 12.78 -3.54
CA PRO A 205 0.44 13.83 -3.72
C PRO A 205 0.53 14.89 -2.62
N ILE A 206 -0.47 15.00 -1.75
CA ILE A 206 -0.44 15.90 -0.58
C ILE A 206 0.45 15.37 0.55
N SER A 207 0.76 14.07 0.57
CA SER A 207 1.54 13.38 1.60
C SER A 207 2.67 12.56 1.02
N PHE A 208 2.40 11.79 -0.04
CA PHE A 208 3.37 10.94 -0.71
C PHE A 208 3.09 10.87 -2.21
N SER A 209 4.00 11.40 -3.03
CA SER A 209 3.98 11.14 -4.46
C SER A 209 4.30 9.67 -4.77
N ARG A 210 5.09 9.01 -3.91
CA ARG A 210 5.50 7.60 -4.00
C ARG A 210 5.59 7.00 -2.60
N LEU A 211 4.64 6.15 -2.25
CA LEU A 211 4.67 5.40 -1.01
C LEU A 211 4.67 3.89 -1.32
N THR A 212 5.66 3.18 -0.81
CA THR A 212 5.81 1.73 -0.91
C THR A 212 5.51 1.12 0.44
N VAL A 213 4.46 0.31 0.51
CA VAL A 213 4.02 -0.33 1.76
C VAL A 213 3.61 -1.77 1.50
N GLY A 214 3.53 -2.55 2.58
CA GLY A 214 3.09 -3.93 2.54
C GLY A 214 3.98 -4.84 3.38
N TYR A 215 3.72 -6.13 3.27
CA TYR A 215 4.38 -7.17 4.04
C TYR A 215 4.29 -8.52 3.33
N VAL A 216 5.17 -9.43 3.75
CA VAL A 216 5.14 -10.85 3.39
C VAL A 216 5.04 -11.66 4.67
N TYR A 217 4.01 -12.50 4.77
CA TYR A 217 3.97 -13.59 5.73
C TYR A 217 4.66 -14.80 5.12
N SER A 218 5.76 -15.24 5.73
CA SER A 218 6.39 -16.51 5.40
C SER A 218 5.78 -17.63 6.23
N LYS A 219 5.14 -18.60 5.58
CA LYS A 219 4.59 -19.81 6.19
C LYS A 219 5.69 -20.65 6.82
N LYS A 220 6.80 -20.82 6.12
CA LYS A 220 7.97 -21.59 6.58
C LYS A 220 8.52 -21.04 7.89
N GLN A 221 8.63 -19.72 8.00
CA GLN A 221 9.18 -19.06 9.19
C GLN A 221 8.10 -18.66 10.22
N ARG A 222 6.82 -18.78 9.85
CA ARG A 222 5.64 -18.34 10.62
C ARG A 222 5.75 -16.89 11.08
N LYS A 223 6.21 -15.99 10.20
CA LYS A 223 6.57 -14.61 10.55
C LYS A 223 6.24 -13.62 9.45
N LEU A 224 5.83 -12.42 9.87
CA LEU A 224 5.65 -11.24 9.01
C LEU A 224 6.96 -10.48 8.82
N TYR A 225 7.18 -10.06 7.58
CA TYR A 225 8.28 -9.21 7.17
C TYR A 225 7.74 -7.99 6.42
N PRO A 226 8.09 -6.75 6.82
CA PRO A 226 7.70 -5.59 6.04
C PRO A 226 8.41 -5.59 4.68
N VAL A 227 7.74 -5.04 3.68
CA VAL A 227 8.35 -4.78 2.36
C VAL A 227 9.39 -3.66 2.52
N THR A 228 10.60 -3.90 2.03
CA THR A 228 11.73 -2.97 2.11
C THR A 228 12.09 -2.36 0.75
N GLU A 229 11.76 -3.03 -0.34
CA GLU A 229 11.95 -2.54 -1.71
C GLU A 229 10.81 -3.05 -2.60
N CYS A 230 10.45 -2.26 -3.60
CA CYS A 230 9.53 -2.67 -4.67
C CYS A 230 9.78 -1.80 -5.90
N ASP A 231 9.96 -2.42 -7.07
CA ASP A 231 10.20 -1.74 -8.34
C ASP A 231 8.93 -1.46 -9.15
N LEU A 232 7.75 -1.83 -8.62
CA LEU A 232 6.47 -1.44 -9.23
C LEU A 232 6.38 0.09 -9.26
N GLU A 233 6.21 0.64 -10.45
CA GLU A 233 6.09 2.08 -10.63
C GLU A 233 4.76 2.44 -11.30
N LEU A 234 3.95 3.25 -10.61
CA LEU A 234 2.61 3.60 -11.07
C LEU A 234 2.65 4.41 -12.38
N TYR A 235 3.68 5.23 -12.66
CA TYR A 235 3.76 5.92 -13.96
C TYR A 235 4.11 4.99 -15.12
N GLN A 236 4.66 3.80 -14.85
CA GLN A 236 4.90 2.76 -15.85
C GLN A 236 3.68 1.84 -15.99
N HIS A 237 2.97 1.59 -14.88
CA HIS A 237 1.86 0.64 -14.80
C HIS A 237 0.56 1.35 -14.46
N GLY A 238 -0.47 1.17 -15.29
CA GLY A 238 -1.78 1.74 -14.99
C GLY A 238 -1.85 3.25 -15.19
N ALA A 239 -0.99 3.82 -16.04
CA ALA A 239 -1.15 5.21 -16.45
C ALA A 239 -2.53 5.39 -17.12
N PHE A 240 -3.16 6.56 -16.91
CA PHE A 240 -4.41 6.95 -17.57
C PHE A 240 -5.68 6.16 -17.17
N GLY A 241 -5.71 5.53 -16.00
CA GLY A 241 -6.95 4.95 -15.45
C GLY A 241 -7.26 3.52 -15.90
N ASN A 242 -6.32 2.87 -16.59
CA ASN A 242 -6.46 1.50 -17.08
C ASN A 242 -5.33 0.63 -16.52
N PRO A 243 -5.58 -0.17 -15.46
CA PRO A 243 -4.55 -1.02 -14.88
C PRO A 243 -4.11 -2.12 -15.86
N PRO A 244 -2.84 -2.55 -15.82
CA PRO A 244 -2.35 -3.64 -16.67
C PRO A 244 -3.02 -4.97 -16.29
N LYS A 245 -3.18 -5.85 -17.29
CA LYS A 245 -3.77 -7.19 -17.10
C LYS A 245 -2.74 -8.30 -16.98
N ASP A 246 -1.54 -8.10 -17.52
CA ASP A 246 -0.40 -9.00 -17.42
C ASP A 246 0.85 -8.14 -17.19
N TYR A 247 1.47 -8.29 -16.03
CA TYR A 247 2.61 -7.49 -15.62
C TYR A 247 3.40 -8.20 -14.53
N ALA A 248 4.63 -7.75 -14.33
CA ALA A 248 5.50 -8.26 -13.29
C ALA A 248 6.27 -7.13 -12.61
N PHE A 249 6.65 -7.38 -11.37
CA PHE A 249 7.49 -6.50 -10.57
C PHE A 249 8.27 -7.34 -9.54
N THR A 250 9.30 -6.75 -8.95
CA THR A 250 10.03 -7.32 -7.84
C THR A 250 9.72 -6.59 -6.54
N ALA A 251 9.75 -7.32 -5.44
CA ALA A 251 9.70 -6.78 -4.08
C ALA A 251 10.68 -7.51 -3.17
N LYS A 252 11.14 -6.84 -2.11
CA LYS A 252 11.97 -7.45 -1.08
C LYS A 252 11.31 -7.40 0.28
N ALA A 253 11.41 -8.49 1.01
CA ALA A 253 10.99 -8.60 2.40
C ALA A 253 11.77 -9.73 3.07
N GLY A 254 12.13 -9.57 4.36
CA GLY A 254 12.77 -10.64 5.12
C GLY A 254 14.16 -11.08 4.61
N GLY A 255 14.83 -10.25 3.81
CA GLY A 255 16.10 -10.58 3.17
C GLY A 255 15.97 -11.30 1.81
N GLU A 256 14.75 -11.66 1.42
CA GLU A 256 14.45 -12.36 0.17
C GLU A 256 13.96 -11.37 -0.91
N THR A 257 14.18 -11.73 -2.18
CA THR A 257 13.60 -11.02 -3.34
C THR A 257 12.54 -11.90 -3.98
N TYR A 258 11.38 -11.31 -4.23
CA TYR A 258 10.21 -11.94 -4.82
C TYR A 258 9.95 -11.32 -6.19
N ALA A 259 10.10 -12.10 -7.26
CA ALA A 259 9.62 -11.76 -8.58
C ALA A 259 8.15 -12.18 -8.69
N VAL A 260 7.26 -11.21 -8.81
CA VAL A 260 5.81 -11.38 -8.83
C VAL A 260 5.31 -11.13 -10.24
N GLN A 261 4.65 -12.12 -10.85
CA GLN A 261 3.87 -11.96 -12.07
C GLN A 261 2.39 -12.01 -11.74
N VAL A 262 1.63 -11.05 -12.26
CA VAL A 262 0.18 -10.91 -12.05
C VAL A 262 -0.54 -11.11 -13.38
N ASN A 263 -1.54 -11.98 -13.41
CA ASN A 263 -2.42 -12.20 -14.55
C ASN A 263 -3.88 -12.04 -14.13
N VAL A 264 -4.53 -10.98 -14.60
CA VAL A 264 -5.89 -10.60 -14.25
C VAL A 264 -6.89 -11.50 -14.98
N LYS A 265 -7.88 -12.01 -14.24
CA LYS A 265 -8.96 -12.88 -14.72
C LYS A 265 -10.29 -12.14 -14.86
N ASP A 266 -10.57 -11.25 -13.92
CA ASP A 266 -11.78 -10.45 -13.93
C ASP A 266 -11.53 -9.09 -13.25
N THR A 267 -12.35 -8.10 -13.56
CA THR A 267 -12.22 -6.74 -13.04
C THR A 267 -13.57 -6.12 -12.71
N PRO A 268 -14.19 -6.51 -11.58
CA PRO A 268 -15.25 -5.72 -10.97
C PRO A 268 -14.83 -4.25 -10.83
N GLN A 269 -15.75 -3.36 -11.19
CA GLN A 269 -15.55 -1.91 -11.11
C GLN A 269 -16.64 -1.28 -10.26
N PHE A 270 -16.25 -0.39 -9.37
CA PHE A 270 -17.18 0.36 -8.54
C PHE A 270 -16.58 1.72 -8.16
N PHE A 271 -17.45 2.60 -7.68
CA PHE A 271 -17.06 3.90 -7.13
C PHE A 271 -17.26 3.91 -5.62
N ILE A 272 -16.33 4.54 -4.92
CA ILE A 272 -16.42 4.82 -3.49
C ILE A 272 -16.45 6.34 -3.31
N SER A 273 -17.19 6.77 -2.28
CA SER A 273 -17.39 8.14 -1.77
C SER A 273 -18.72 8.76 -2.20
N LYS A 274 -19.11 9.84 -1.52
CA LYS A 274 -20.39 10.52 -1.78
C LYS A 274 -20.49 11.03 -3.22
N ASP A 275 -19.41 11.60 -3.74
CA ASP A 275 -19.40 12.21 -5.08
C ASP A 275 -18.64 11.32 -6.09
N TRP A 276 -18.49 10.02 -5.78
CA TRP A 276 -17.83 9.00 -6.62
C TRP A 276 -16.41 9.38 -7.04
N GLU A 277 -15.64 10.00 -6.14
CA GLU A 277 -14.31 10.54 -6.43
C GLU A 277 -13.23 9.46 -6.50
N ALA A 278 -13.47 8.26 -5.96
CA ALA A 278 -12.60 7.10 -6.13
C ALA A 278 -13.24 6.08 -7.08
N LYS A 279 -12.61 5.87 -8.23
CA LYS A 279 -12.89 4.76 -9.13
C LYS A 279 -12.01 3.58 -8.73
N ILE A 280 -12.61 2.45 -8.40
CA ILE A 280 -11.93 1.22 -8.02
C ILE A 280 -12.06 0.18 -9.13
N LEU A 281 -10.95 -0.44 -9.48
CA LEU A 281 -10.88 -1.64 -10.31
C LEU A 281 -10.30 -2.77 -9.45
N GLU A 282 -11.16 -3.70 -9.05
CA GLU A 282 -10.81 -4.84 -8.22
C GLU A 282 -10.38 -5.99 -9.12
N ASN A 283 -9.09 -6.08 -9.46
CA ASN A 283 -8.63 -7.12 -10.38
C ASN A 283 -8.50 -8.46 -9.65
N LEU A 284 -9.40 -9.39 -9.89
CA LEU A 284 -9.27 -10.77 -9.46
C LEU A 284 -8.18 -11.43 -10.31
N CYS A 285 -7.13 -11.96 -9.69
CA CYS A 285 -5.94 -12.38 -10.42
C CYS A 285 -5.37 -13.74 -9.96
N THR A 286 -4.72 -14.40 -10.90
CA THR A 286 -3.73 -15.44 -10.59
C THR A 286 -2.36 -14.80 -10.54
N VAL A 287 -1.50 -15.27 -9.64
CA VAL A 287 -0.13 -14.77 -9.51
C VAL A 287 0.89 -15.90 -9.61
N THR A 288 2.12 -15.56 -9.97
CA THR A 288 3.28 -16.46 -9.85
C THR A 288 4.39 -15.72 -9.13
N VAL A 289 4.89 -16.28 -8.04
CA VAL A 289 5.95 -15.70 -7.21
C VAL A 289 7.14 -16.62 -7.21
N ASN A 290 8.26 -16.21 -7.81
CA ASN A 290 9.45 -17.06 -7.94
C ASN A 290 9.14 -18.47 -8.50
N GLY A 291 8.17 -18.56 -9.43
CA GLY A 291 7.68 -19.82 -10.02
C GLY A 291 6.56 -20.54 -9.23
N VAL A 292 6.24 -20.12 -8.01
CA VAL A 292 5.16 -20.68 -7.20
C VAL A 292 3.83 -20.02 -7.57
N LYS A 293 2.82 -20.82 -7.92
CA LYS A 293 1.48 -20.31 -8.27
C LYS A 293 0.75 -19.75 -7.06
N GLY A 294 -0.12 -18.77 -7.28
CA GLY A 294 -0.98 -18.18 -6.27
C GLY A 294 -2.24 -17.55 -6.85
N TRP A 295 -3.07 -17.02 -5.96
CA TRP A 295 -4.36 -16.39 -6.25
C TRP A 295 -4.58 -15.20 -5.31
N GLY A 296 -5.34 -14.21 -5.78
CA GLY A 296 -5.65 -13.04 -4.97
C GLY A 296 -6.34 -11.94 -5.77
N ALA A 297 -6.15 -10.72 -5.31
CA ALA A 297 -6.67 -9.52 -5.93
C ALA A 297 -5.60 -8.43 -6.04
N ALA A 298 -5.75 -7.57 -7.04
CA ALA A 298 -5.04 -6.31 -7.14
C ALA A 298 -6.05 -5.17 -7.27
N GLU A 299 -6.19 -4.35 -6.23
CA GLU A 299 -7.05 -3.18 -6.27
C GLU A 299 -6.28 -2.00 -6.87
N TRP A 300 -6.81 -1.46 -7.97
CA TRP A 300 -6.30 -0.25 -8.58
C TRP A 300 -7.32 0.87 -8.42
N GLN A 301 -6.94 1.90 -7.67
CA GLN A 301 -7.75 3.09 -7.50
C GLN A 301 -7.25 4.20 -8.39
N TYR A 302 -8.20 4.95 -8.95
CA TYR A 302 -7.95 6.18 -9.68
C TYR A 302 -8.87 7.27 -9.18
N ARG A 303 -8.34 8.49 -9.07
CA ARG A 303 -9.16 9.65 -8.82
C ARG A 303 -10.11 9.89 -10.00
N ASN A 304 -11.41 9.81 -9.74
CA ASN A 304 -12.46 10.19 -10.68
C ASN A 304 -12.71 11.70 -10.58
N ILE A 305 -12.19 12.45 -11.55
CA ILE A 305 -12.33 13.91 -11.59
C ILE A 305 -13.73 14.33 -12.05
N GLN A 306 -14.43 13.47 -12.80
CA GLN A 306 -15.79 13.75 -13.27
C GLN A 306 -16.80 13.66 -12.12
N GLY A 307 -16.48 12.91 -11.07
CA GLY A 307 -17.37 12.64 -9.95
C GLY A 307 -18.61 11.85 -10.38
N LYS A 308 -19.69 12.00 -9.62
CA LYS A 308 -20.98 11.38 -9.91
C LYS A 308 -21.65 12.07 -11.12
N CYS A 309 -21.54 11.45 -12.30
CA CYS A 309 -22.34 11.85 -13.47
C CYS A 309 -23.78 11.36 -13.27
N ILE A 310 -24.67 12.28 -12.88
CA ILE A 310 -26.11 12.05 -12.91
C ILE A 310 -26.57 12.43 -14.31
N HIS A 311 -26.79 11.44 -15.18
CA HIS A 311 -27.58 11.69 -16.38
C HIS A 311 -29.02 11.91 -15.93
N TYR A 312 -29.49 13.17 -16.00
CA TYR A 312 -30.89 13.55 -15.84
C TYR A 312 -31.68 13.19 -17.10
#